data_AF-A0AAX0PW28-F1
#
_entry.id   AF-A0AAX0PW28-F1
#
_cell.length_a   1.000
_cell.length_b   1.000
_cell.length_c   1.000
_cell.angle_alpha   90.00
_cell.angle_beta   90.00
_cell.angle_gamma   90.00
#
_symmetry.space_group_name_H-M   'P 1'
#
loop_
_entity.id
_entity.type
_entity.pdbx_description
1 polymer ?
#
loop_
_entity_poly.entity_id
_entity_poly.type
_entity_poly.pdbx_seq_one_letter_code
_entity_poly.pdbx_strand_id
1 'polypeptide(L)'
;MKIIKKTKGMIDKFSGVTRKMMRKKNNIPFDGMQKYMTVGEYNVGAPEGTPHGEEYKLIVYKDTDNVLHQALRSINASDLAPAYVRKFDKRLNRYTAFVNKQTGRRYIVEDQLDQLVDYVKKHSRDDYNSVNIGVLTDTHYKDADSIDFYGHNGLRHVKEFNYLEDKDILDLKAHLGDWMDGSDPGLVGEAELISLSRTFRSKKTNFAVIKGNHDENDKFDEHHDLKASFPKNEFEDIMWPSMYAQDGIHYITRKHGVAYFDKDDVRIITVNTSDLPYELDEQGKKKYDTKLALAIREDQMQEIIEILENSNGKTIIFMSHANPITRKGTNALKFNGRSLHELMVAFNQHEKGYLNSRDVPPEFTLANSFDFTKIKNAKIVAYLCGHRHTEDQYRINGIQYIFFNCSALMGPNHALTTQYNKRWNRQMDHANEAAGYIVNVDVQRHLLQVFGYGAASKRRFYRI
;
A
#
# COMPACT_ATOMS: atom_id res chain seq x y z
N MET A 1 11.56 -42.32 -32.88
CA MET A 1 10.56 -41.36 -32.34
C MET A 1 9.72 -41.89 -31.15
N LYS A 2 10.18 -42.87 -30.34
CA LYS A 2 9.41 -43.44 -29.20
C LYS A 2 10.00 -43.20 -27.80
N ILE A 3 11.19 -42.60 -27.68
CA ILE A 3 11.89 -42.41 -26.40
C ILE A 3 11.55 -41.05 -25.74
N ILE A 4 11.14 -40.05 -26.52
CA ILE A 4 10.87 -38.67 -26.03
C ILE A 4 9.48 -38.53 -25.35
N LYS A 5 8.53 -39.44 -25.60
CA LYS A 5 7.19 -39.40 -24.97
C LYS A 5 7.17 -39.91 -23.51
N LYS A 6 8.10 -40.80 -23.11
CA LYS A 6 8.13 -41.35 -21.74
C LYS A 6 8.74 -40.39 -20.71
N THR A 7 9.67 -39.52 -21.11
CA THR A 7 10.30 -38.53 -20.23
C THR A 7 9.37 -37.36 -19.92
N LYS A 8 8.55 -36.89 -20.87
CA LYS A 8 7.51 -35.87 -20.61
C LYS A 8 6.48 -36.34 -19.57
N GLY A 9 6.01 -37.58 -19.67
CA GLY A 9 5.02 -38.12 -18.72
C GLY A 9 5.53 -38.32 -17.29
N MET A 10 6.84 -38.51 -17.10
CA MET A 10 7.44 -38.54 -15.75
C MET A 10 7.60 -37.13 -15.18
N ILE A 11 8.06 -36.16 -15.99
CA ILE A 11 8.22 -34.77 -15.54
C ILE A 11 6.85 -34.15 -15.17
N ASP A 12 5.79 -34.46 -15.93
CA ASP A 12 4.42 -34.02 -15.61
C ASP A 12 3.82 -34.72 -14.37
N LYS A 13 4.19 -35.98 -14.11
CA LYS A 13 3.82 -36.66 -12.86
C LYS A 13 4.57 -36.08 -11.66
N PHE A 14 5.86 -35.79 -11.79
CA PHE A 14 6.65 -35.18 -10.70
C PHE A 14 6.21 -33.73 -10.41
N SER A 15 5.89 -32.93 -11.44
CA SER A 15 5.32 -31.58 -11.30
C SER A 15 3.89 -31.60 -10.73
N GLY A 16 3.08 -32.60 -11.10
CA GLY A 16 1.76 -32.82 -10.54
C GLY A 16 1.77 -33.26 -9.07
N VAL A 17 2.73 -34.11 -8.68
CA VAL A 17 2.93 -34.55 -7.29
C VAL A 17 3.49 -33.43 -6.42
N THR A 18 4.44 -32.62 -6.92
CA THR A 18 4.92 -31.42 -6.21
C THR A 18 3.83 -30.35 -6.08
N ARG A 19 2.99 -30.12 -7.11
CA ARG A 19 1.80 -29.26 -6.97
C ARG A 19 0.81 -29.80 -5.95
N LYS A 20 0.55 -31.12 -5.92
CA LYS A 20 -0.31 -31.75 -4.89
C LYS A 20 0.29 -31.66 -3.48
N MET A 21 1.61 -31.79 -3.34
CA MET A 21 2.31 -31.61 -2.06
C MET A 21 2.33 -30.13 -1.60
N MET A 22 2.51 -29.17 -2.52
CA MET A 22 2.37 -27.74 -2.21
C MET A 22 0.92 -27.40 -1.84
N ARG A 23 -0.07 -27.96 -2.54
CA ARG A 23 -1.49 -27.84 -2.18
C ARG A 23 -1.81 -28.45 -0.80
N LYS A 24 -1.13 -29.55 -0.43
CA LYS A 24 -1.25 -30.15 0.91
C LYS A 24 -0.57 -29.30 2.02
N LYS A 25 0.49 -28.55 1.72
CA LYS A 25 1.08 -27.58 2.65
C LYS A 25 0.23 -26.31 2.84
N ASN A 26 -0.66 -26.00 1.90
CA ASN A 26 -1.55 -24.83 1.98
C ASN A 26 -2.74 -25.01 2.96
N ASN A 27 -2.89 -26.17 3.59
CA ASN A 27 -3.92 -26.45 4.61
C ASN A 27 -3.33 -26.57 6.02
N ILE A 28 -2.10 -26.11 6.25
CA ILE A 28 -1.56 -26.07 7.62
C ILE A 28 -2.38 -25.03 8.39
N PRO A 29 -3.06 -25.42 9.48
CA PRO A 29 -3.70 -24.47 10.38
C PRO A 29 -2.69 -23.41 10.82
N PHE A 30 -3.00 -22.12 10.64
CA PHE A 30 -2.14 -21.06 11.19
C PHE A 30 -2.24 -20.99 12.73
N ASP A 31 -3.17 -21.73 13.34
CA ASP A 31 -3.23 -21.99 14.78
C ASP A 31 -3.80 -23.38 15.10
N GLY A 32 -3.47 -23.90 16.28
CA GLY A 32 -3.92 -25.20 16.77
C GLY A 32 -5.40 -25.25 17.18
N MET A 33 -6.07 -24.10 17.27
CA MET A 33 -7.46 -23.98 17.70
C MET A 33 -8.48 -24.32 16.59
N GLN A 34 -8.01 -24.50 15.35
CA GLN A 34 -8.86 -24.93 14.22
C GLN A 34 -9.54 -26.29 14.45
N LYS A 35 -9.00 -27.14 15.34
CA LYS A 35 -9.53 -28.48 15.66
C LYS A 35 -10.84 -28.46 16.47
N TYR A 36 -11.15 -27.37 17.17
CA TYR A 36 -12.31 -27.29 18.05
C TYR A 36 -13.58 -26.97 17.25
N MET A 37 -14.28 -28.03 16.82
CA MET A 37 -15.47 -27.95 15.97
C MET A 37 -16.80 -28.23 16.72
N THR A 38 -16.71 -28.64 17.98
CA THR A 38 -17.87 -28.96 18.81
C THR A 38 -18.21 -27.78 19.70
N VAL A 39 -19.50 -27.46 19.82
CA VAL A 39 -19.99 -26.40 20.73
C VAL A 39 -19.58 -26.74 22.17
N GLY A 40 -19.01 -25.77 22.87
CA GLY A 40 -18.51 -25.96 24.23
C GLY A 40 -17.45 -24.93 24.61
N GLU A 41 -16.94 -25.06 25.83
CA GLU A 41 -15.83 -24.25 26.34
C GLU A 41 -14.58 -25.10 26.52
N TYR A 42 -13.43 -24.55 26.13
CA TYR A 42 -12.12 -25.20 26.19
C TYR A 42 -11.09 -24.27 26.83
N ASN A 43 -10.11 -24.82 27.54
CA ASN A 43 -8.91 -24.08 27.93
C ASN A 43 -7.90 -24.20 26.80
N VAL A 44 -7.34 -23.07 26.38
CA VAL A 44 -6.31 -22.99 25.34
C VAL A 44 -5.24 -21.99 25.75
N GLY A 45 -4.00 -22.23 25.33
CA GLY A 45 -2.87 -21.37 25.66
C GLY A 45 -1.80 -21.37 24.57
N ALA A 46 -0.57 -21.06 24.97
CA ALA A 46 0.59 -21.02 24.08
C ALA A 46 0.74 -22.27 23.16
N PRO A 47 0.49 -23.52 23.61
CA PRO A 47 0.59 -24.70 22.74
C PRO A 47 -0.38 -24.70 21.56
N GLU A 48 -1.52 -24.03 21.69
CA GLU A 48 -2.51 -23.87 20.63
C GLU A 48 -2.26 -22.65 19.73
N GLY A 49 -1.27 -21.81 20.06
CA GLY A 49 -0.96 -20.57 19.34
C GLY A 49 -1.96 -19.45 19.64
N THR A 50 -2.34 -19.28 20.90
CA THR A 50 -3.18 -18.14 21.34
C THR A 50 -2.47 -16.79 21.15
N PRO A 51 -3.23 -15.68 21.09
CA PRO A 51 -2.65 -14.34 21.04
C PRO A 51 -1.61 -14.12 22.15
N HIS A 52 -0.39 -13.74 21.74
CA HIS A 52 0.77 -13.51 22.62
C HIS A 52 1.12 -14.68 23.56
N GLY A 53 0.64 -15.90 23.26
CA GLY A 53 0.84 -17.09 24.10
C GLY A 53 0.10 -17.07 25.44
N GLU A 54 -0.90 -16.21 25.61
CA GLU A 54 -1.66 -16.12 26.87
C GLU A 54 -2.72 -17.20 26.99
N GLU A 55 -3.22 -17.42 28.21
CA GLU A 55 -4.27 -18.40 28.49
C GLU A 55 -5.68 -17.82 28.28
N TYR A 56 -6.52 -18.57 27.57
CA TYR A 56 -7.89 -18.18 27.24
C TYR A 56 -8.89 -19.30 27.50
N LYS A 57 -10.13 -18.89 27.77
CA LYS A 57 -11.32 -19.71 27.53
C LYS A 57 -11.71 -19.55 26.06
N LEU A 58 -11.59 -20.62 25.30
CA LEU A 58 -12.13 -20.74 23.94
C LEU A 58 -13.58 -21.19 24.00
N ILE A 59 -14.49 -20.34 23.55
CA ILE A 59 -15.92 -20.61 23.48
C ILE A 59 -16.25 -20.92 22.03
N VAL A 60 -16.72 -22.13 21.75
CA VAL A 60 -17.24 -22.55 20.44
C VAL A 60 -18.76 -22.53 20.50
N TYR A 61 -19.39 -21.77 19.59
CA TYR A 61 -20.85 -21.63 19.55
C TYR A 61 -21.36 -21.53 18.12
N LYS A 62 -22.68 -21.62 17.94
CA LYS A 62 -23.32 -21.39 16.65
C LYS A 62 -24.19 -20.14 16.71
N ASP A 63 -24.21 -19.38 15.62
CA ASP A 63 -25.15 -18.27 15.47
C ASP A 63 -26.53 -18.73 14.99
N THR A 64 -27.41 -17.77 14.74
CA THR A 64 -28.78 -17.98 14.25
C THR A 64 -28.82 -18.66 12.89
N ASP A 65 -27.76 -18.52 12.08
CA ASP A 65 -27.62 -19.13 10.75
C ASP A 65 -26.90 -20.49 10.81
N ASN A 66 -26.72 -21.04 12.02
CA ASN A 66 -26.05 -22.31 12.28
C ASN A 66 -24.58 -22.31 11.79
N VAL A 67 -23.96 -21.13 11.66
CA VAL A 67 -22.53 -20.96 11.37
C VAL A 67 -21.77 -21.09 12.68
N LEU A 68 -20.65 -21.79 12.63
CA LEU A 68 -19.81 -22.05 13.79
C LEU A 68 -18.88 -20.86 14.05
N HIS A 69 -18.77 -20.45 15.30
CA HIS A 69 -17.93 -19.34 15.75
C HIS A 69 -17.02 -19.80 16.87
N GLN A 70 -15.90 -19.08 17.00
CA GLN A 70 -14.98 -19.20 18.11
C GLN A 70 -14.73 -17.83 18.71
N ALA A 71 -14.71 -17.77 20.04
CA ALA A 71 -14.42 -16.57 20.79
C ALA A 71 -13.40 -16.87 21.90
N LEU A 72 -12.40 -16.00 22.06
CA LEU A 72 -11.40 -16.09 23.12
C LEU A 72 -11.70 -15.06 24.20
N ARG A 73 -11.91 -15.54 25.43
CA ARG A 73 -12.00 -14.71 26.64
C ARG A 73 -10.78 -14.96 27.51
N SER A 74 -10.06 -13.92 27.90
CA SER A 74 -8.92 -14.07 28.81
C SER A 74 -9.39 -14.71 30.12
N ILE A 75 -8.60 -15.65 30.66
CA ILE A 75 -8.92 -16.26 31.97
C ILE A 75 -8.88 -15.24 33.11
N ASN A 76 -8.18 -14.12 32.91
CA ASN A 76 -8.00 -13.04 33.87
C ASN A 76 -9.00 -11.89 33.68
N ALA A 77 -9.89 -11.96 32.67
CA ALA A 77 -10.87 -10.92 32.41
C ALA A 77 -11.89 -10.84 33.54
N SER A 78 -12.17 -9.62 34.01
CA SER A 78 -13.19 -9.34 35.02
C SER A 78 -14.61 -9.42 34.47
N ASP A 79 -14.77 -9.36 33.14
CA ASP A 79 -16.04 -9.50 32.45
C ASP A 79 -16.11 -10.78 31.61
N LEU A 80 -17.31 -11.11 31.15
CA LEU A 80 -17.55 -12.28 30.32
C LEU A 80 -17.33 -11.99 28.82
N ALA A 81 -16.86 -10.79 28.45
CA ALA A 81 -16.76 -10.39 27.06
C ALA A 81 -15.53 -11.04 26.39
N PRO A 82 -15.69 -11.65 25.21
CA PRO A 82 -14.54 -12.17 24.48
C PRO A 82 -13.72 -11.02 23.91
N ALA A 83 -12.39 -11.14 23.97
CA ALA A 83 -11.45 -10.19 23.39
C ALA A 83 -11.28 -10.43 21.88
N TYR A 84 -11.28 -11.69 21.45
CA TYR A 84 -11.11 -12.07 20.05
C TYR A 84 -12.25 -12.96 19.56
N VAL A 85 -12.60 -12.83 18.28
CA VAL A 85 -13.64 -13.63 17.63
C VAL A 85 -13.24 -14.06 16.23
N ARG A 86 -13.80 -15.17 15.77
CA ARG A 86 -13.71 -15.66 14.38
C ARG A 86 -14.91 -16.51 14.03
N LYS A 87 -15.15 -16.67 12.72
CA LYS A 87 -16.21 -17.51 12.17
C LYS A 87 -15.64 -18.62 11.30
N PHE A 88 -16.36 -19.72 11.21
CA PHE A 88 -16.08 -20.78 10.25
C PHE A 88 -16.52 -20.33 8.86
N ASP A 89 -15.58 -20.33 7.92
CA ASP A 89 -15.86 -20.03 6.52
C ASP A 89 -15.93 -21.34 5.72
N LYS A 90 -17.12 -21.66 5.22
CA LYS A 90 -17.35 -22.89 4.45
C LYS A 90 -16.53 -22.93 3.16
N ARG A 91 -16.21 -21.78 2.55
CA ARG A 91 -15.41 -21.67 1.32
C ARG A 91 -13.95 -22.05 1.58
N LEU A 92 -13.45 -21.71 2.77
CA LEU A 92 -12.11 -22.07 3.24
C LEU A 92 -12.08 -23.45 3.92
N ASN A 93 -13.24 -23.96 4.34
CA ASN A 93 -13.40 -25.16 5.15
C ASN A 93 -12.55 -25.14 6.44
N ARG A 94 -12.51 -23.97 7.09
CA ARG A 94 -11.81 -23.71 8.35
C ARG A 94 -12.35 -22.44 9.01
N TYR A 95 -11.96 -22.16 10.24
CA TYR A 95 -12.16 -20.83 10.83
C TYR A 95 -11.24 -19.80 10.17
N THR A 96 -11.72 -18.56 10.06
CA THR A 96 -10.90 -17.40 9.71
C THR A 96 -9.87 -17.11 10.81
N ALA A 97 -8.96 -16.15 10.62
CA ALA A 97 -8.12 -15.71 11.72
C ALA A 97 -8.95 -15.02 12.81
N PHE A 98 -8.48 -15.10 14.06
CA PHE A 98 -9.06 -14.33 15.15
C PHE A 98 -8.83 -12.84 14.95
N VAL A 99 -9.90 -12.07 15.11
CA VAL A 99 -9.90 -10.61 15.07
C VAL A 99 -10.16 -10.10 16.47
N ASN A 100 -9.35 -9.15 16.92
CA ASN A 100 -9.59 -8.43 18.17
C ASN A 100 -10.85 -7.57 18.01
N LYS A 101 -11.83 -7.71 18.90
CA LYS A 101 -13.13 -7.01 18.78
C LYS A 101 -13.00 -5.49 18.94
N GLN A 102 -12.02 -5.02 19.68
CA GLN A 102 -11.82 -3.60 19.95
C GLN A 102 -11.10 -2.92 18.79
N THR A 103 -10.03 -3.53 18.28
CA THR A 103 -9.17 -2.90 17.26
C THR A 103 -9.56 -3.30 15.84
N GLY A 104 -10.24 -4.44 15.66
CA GLY A 104 -10.52 -5.01 14.34
C GLY A 104 -9.30 -5.59 13.63
N ARG A 105 -8.16 -5.74 14.33
CA ARG A 105 -6.91 -6.29 13.79
C ARG A 105 -6.79 -7.78 14.10
N ARG A 106 -6.09 -8.54 13.26
CA ARG A 106 -5.78 -9.94 13.53
C ARG A 106 -4.47 -10.08 14.30
N TYR A 107 -4.50 -10.85 15.39
CA TYR A 107 -3.31 -11.06 16.23
C TYR A 107 -2.14 -11.68 15.45
N ILE A 108 -2.41 -12.61 14.51
CA ILE A 108 -1.35 -13.22 13.69
C ILE A 108 -0.60 -12.20 12.82
N VAL A 109 -1.27 -11.09 12.45
CA VAL A 109 -0.65 -10.01 11.69
C VAL A 109 0.09 -9.07 12.65
N GLU A 110 -0.46 -8.80 13.83
CA GLU A 110 0.24 -8.09 14.90
C GLU A 110 1.57 -8.78 15.26
N ASP A 111 1.58 -10.10 15.45
CA ASP A 111 2.79 -10.89 15.72
C ASP A 111 3.80 -10.82 14.56
N GLN A 112 3.32 -10.83 13.31
CA GLN A 112 4.18 -10.67 12.13
C GLN A 112 4.82 -9.28 12.08
N LEU A 113 4.06 -8.24 12.43
CA LEU A 113 4.54 -6.86 12.47
C LEU A 113 5.52 -6.65 13.62
N ASP A 114 5.34 -7.31 14.76
CA ASP A 114 6.32 -7.31 15.86
C ASP A 114 7.67 -7.89 15.42
N GLN A 115 7.65 -9.01 14.71
CA GLN A 115 8.87 -9.59 14.13
C GLN A 115 9.54 -8.66 13.11
N LEU A 116 8.73 -7.92 12.32
CA LEU A 116 9.25 -6.91 11.40
C LEU A 116 9.93 -5.78 12.19
N VAL A 117 9.27 -5.23 13.21
CA VAL A 117 9.81 -4.12 14.03
C VAL A 117 11.10 -4.53 14.71
N ASP A 118 11.16 -5.70 15.32
CA ASP A 118 12.39 -6.25 15.90
C ASP A 118 13.51 -6.36 14.87
N TYR A 119 13.17 -6.77 13.66
CA TYR A 119 14.12 -6.88 12.57
C TYR A 119 14.60 -5.51 12.07
N VAL A 120 13.72 -4.51 12.01
CA VAL A 120 14.10 -3.11 11.67
C VAL A 120 15.03 -2.54 12.73
N LYS A 121 14.67 -2.64 14.01
CA LYS A 121 15.48 -2.12 15.14
C LYS A 121 16.89 -2.72 15.18
N LYS A 122 17.05 -3.98 14.76
CA LYS A 122 18.37 -4.64 14.64
C LYS A 122 19.25 -4.12 13.49
N HIS A 123 18.67 -3.41 12.52
CA HIS A 123 19.34 -3.05 11.26
C HIS A 123 19.27 -1.55 10.91
N SER A 124 18.56 -0.76 11.69
CA SER A 124 18.47 0.70 11.57
C SER A 124 19.19 1.34 12.75
N ARG A 125 19.59 2.60 12.58
CA ARG A 125 20.01 3.43 13.72
C ARG A 125 18.78 4.14 14.28
N ASP A 126 18.85 4.47 15.56
CA ASP A 126 17.85 5.27 16.26
C ASP A 126 18.50 6.58 16.70
N ASP A 127 18.93 7.37 15.71
CA ASP A 127 19.65 8.62 15.92
C ASP A 127 19.39 9.61 14.77
N TYR A 128 19.99 10.80 14.89
CA TYR A 128 19.88 11.87 13.90
C TYR A 128 20.15 11.38 12.47
N ASN A 129 19.29 11.79 11.53
CA ASN A 129 19.37 11.43 10.11
C ASN A 129 19.14 9.93 9.81
N SER A 130 18.44 9.20 10.69
CA SER A 130 17.89 7.87 10.44
C SER A 130 16.37 7.90 10.57
N VAL A 131 15.67 7.93 9.43
CA VAL A 131 14.20 8.12 9.38
C VAL A 131 13.51 6.84 8.96
N ASN A 132 12.48 6.43 9.71
CA ASN A 132 11.67 5.26 9.42
C ASN A 132 10.29 5.65 8.88
N ILE A 133 9.95 5.12 7.72
CA ILE A 133 8.72 5.45 6.99
C ILE A 133 7.91 4.17 6.78
N GLY A 134 6.72 4.09 7.38
CA GLY A 134 5.79 3.03 7.06
C GLY A 134 5.20 3.25 5.68
N VAL A 135 5.20 2.24 4.81
CA VAL A 135 4.62 2.35 3.46
C VAL A 135 3.63 1.22 3.19
N LEU A 136 2.42 1.61 2.78
CA LEU A 136 1.37 0.75 2.26
C LEU A 136 0.95 1.26 0.87
N THR A 137 0.40 0.41 0.02
CA THR A 137 -0.08 0.82 -1.31
C THR A 137 -1.07 -0.19 -1.86
N ASP A 138 -1.95 0.25 -2.77
CA ASP A 138 -2.82 -0.61 -3.55
C ASP A 138 -3.62 -1.58 -2.65
N THR A 139 -4.39 -1.03 -1.70
CA THR A 139 -5.27 -1.82 -0.83
C THR A 139 -6.52 -2.29 -1.53
N HIS A 140 -6.95 -1.59 -2.60
CA HIS A 140 -8.10 -1.95 -3.44
C HIS A 140 -9.31 -2.41 -2.61
N TYR A 141 -9.66 -1.63 -1.59
CA TYR A 141 -10.85 -1.91 -0.79
C TYR A 141 -12.09 -1.83 -1.69
N LYS A 142 -12.99 -2.80 -1.53
CA LYS A 142 -14.27 -2.86 -2.23
C LYS A 142 -15.29 -3.63 -1.39
N ASP A 143 -16.57 -3.39 -1.62
CA ASP A 143 -17.70 -4.02 -0.94
C ASP A 143 -17.97 -5.44 -1.45
N ALA A 144 -16.95 -6.30 -1.29
CA ALA A 144 -17.03 -7.71 -1.64
C ALA A 144 -16.37 -8.58 -0.56
N ASP A 145 -17.09 -9.60 -0.10
CA ASP A 145 -16.54 -10.65 0.75
C ASP A 145 -15.76 -11.66 -0.11
N SER A 146 -14.47 -11.34 -0.36
CA SER A 146 -13.57 -12.15 -1.17
C SER A 146 -12.55 -12.92 -0.32
N ILE A 147 -12.33 -14.19 -0.68
CA ILE A 147 -11.36 -15.08 -0.01
C ILE A 147 -10.06 -15.27 -0.78
N ASP A 148 -10.01 -14.83 -2.03
CA ASP A 148 -8.87 -15.06 -2.93
C ASP A 148 -8.54 -13.86 -3.84
N PHE A 149 -9.20 -12.71 -3.64
CA PHE A 149 -8.93 -11.47 -4.37
C PHE A 149 -9.27 -10.22 -3.55
N TYR A 150 -9.36 -9.06 -4.21
CA TYR A 150 -9.77 -7.77 -3.64
C TYR A 150 -11.14 -7.87 -2.97
N GLY A 151 -11.32 -7.15 -1.86
CA GLY A 151 -12.54 -7.20 -1.06
C GLY A 151 -12.42 -6.41 0.23
N HIS A 152 -13.24 -6.78 1.22
CA HIS A 152 -13.23 -6.17 2.55
C HIS A 152 -11.90 -6.30 3.31
N ASN A 153 -11.02 -7.18 2.84
CA ASN A 153 -9.67 -7.32 3.36
C ASN A 153 -8.82 -6.05 3.15
N GLY A 154 -9.07 -5.23 2.12
CA GLY A 154 -8.34 -3.97 1.91
C GLY A 154 -8.41 -3.04 3.13
N LEU A 155 -9.61 -2.77 3.64
CA LEU A 155 -9.80 -2.01 4.89
C LEU A 155 -9.15 -2.67 6.11
N ARG A 156 -9.19 -4.01 6.18
CA ARG A 156 -8.55 -4.76 7.26
C ARG A 156 -7.03 -4.57 7.23
N HIS A 157 -6.40 -4.61 6.05
CA HIS A 157 -4.96 -4.41 5.92
C HIS A 157 -4.53 -3.01 6.36
N VAL A 158 -5.36 -1.98 6.11
CA VAL A 158 -5.11 -0.63 6.63
C VAL A 158 -5.16 -0.60 8.17
N LYS A 159 -6.16 -1.24 8.78
CA LYS A 159 -6.26 -1.37 10.25
C LYS A 159 -5.03 -2.06 10.83
N GLU A 160 -4.60 -3.15 10.19
CA GLU A 160 -3.45 -3.95 10.62
C GLU A 160 -2.14 -3.17 10.47
N PHE A 161 -1.95 -2.49 9.35
CA PHE A 161 -0.78 -1.66 9.12
C PHE A 161 -0.62 -0.55 10.17
N ASN A 162 -1.72 0.06 10.62
CA ASN A 162 -1.67 1.05 11.70
C ASN A 162 -1.11 0.52 13.01
N TYR A 163 -1.06 -0.80 13.24
CA TYR A 163 -0.40 -1.35 14.42
C TYR A 163 1.07 -0.92 14.55
N LEU A 164 1.75 -0.64 13.42
CA LEU A 164 3.12 -0.15 13.45
C LEU A 164 3.26 1.19 14.19
N GLU A 165 2.21 2.01 14.26
CA GLU A 165 2.23 3.26 15.01
C GLU A 165 2.20 3.05 16.53
N ASP A 166 1.70 1.90 16.99
CA ASP A 166 1.72 1.52 18.41
C ASP A 166 3.09 1.01 18.87
N LYS A 167 4.05 0.91 17.95
CA LYS A 167 5.42 0.41 18.21
C LYS A 167 6.47 1.51 18.28
N ASP A 168 6.04 2.76 18.13
CA ASP A 168 6.88 3.97 18.19
C ASP A 168 8.14 3.86 17.33
N ILE A 169 8.01 3.24 16.15
CA ILE A 169 9.11 2.97 15.22
C ILE A 169 9.08 3.87 13.98
N LEU A 170 7.98 4.60 13.76
CA LEU A 170 7.74 5.36 12.53
C LEU A 170 7.80 6.87 12.80
N ASP A 171 8.51 7.59 11.93
CA ASP A 171 8.49 9.06 11.86
C ASP A 171 7.35 9.56 10.96
N LEU A 172 7.06 8.78 9.90
CA LEU A 172 6.02 9.03 8.91
C LEU A 172 5.36 7.70 8.52
N LYS A 173 4.08 7.72 8.18
CA LYS A 173 3.44 6.62 7.43
C LYS A 173 2.78 7.13 6.16
N ALA A 174 2.83 6.38 5.08
CA ALA A 174 2.29 6.78 3.78
C ALA A 174 1.50 5.65 3.13
N HIS A 175 0.41 6.02 2.48
CA HIS A 175 -0.28 5.14 1.54
C HIS A 175 -0.15 5.72 0.13
N LEU A 176 0.37 4.92 -0.79
CA LEU A 176 0.74 5.40 -2.13
C LEU A 176 -0.39 5.30 -3.17
N GLY A 177 -1.64 5.48 -2.76
CA GLY A 177 -2.81 5.43 -3.66
C GLY A 177 -3.36 4.04 -3.95
N ASP A 178 -4.46 4.01 -4.71
CA ASP A 178 -5.31 2.83 -4.95
C ASP A 178 -5.87 2.29 -3.63
N TRP A 179 -6.50 3.21 -2.90
CA TRP A 179 -7.18 2.99 -1.63
C TRP A 179 -8.38 2.07 -1.82
N MET A 180 -9.21 2.39 -2.82
CA MET A 180 -10.37 1.61 -3.25
C MET A 180 -10.15 0.99 -4.64
N ASP A 181 -10.88 -0.07 -4.98
CA ASP A 181 -10.82 -0.69 -6.33
C ASP A 181 -11.54 0.17 -7.39
N GLY A 182 -12.40 1.10 -6.96
CA GLY A 182 -13.15 1.99 -7.84
C GLY A 182 -14.23 1.32 -8.68
N SER A 183 -14.61 0.08 -8.34
CA SER A 183 -15.56 -0.72 -9.13
C SER A 183 -16.99 -0.70 -8.61
N ASP A 184 -17.22 -0.07 -7.46
CA ASP A 184 -18.50 -0.13 -6.76
C ASP A 184 -19.28 1.17 -6.99
N PRO A 185 -20.60 1.19 -6.77
CA PRO A 185 -21.40 2.40 -7.01
C PRO A 185 -20.85 3.61 -6.23
N GLY A 186 -20.99 4.81 -6.79
CA GLY A 186 -20.40 6.04 -6.21
C GLY A 186 -20.65 6.23 -4.70
N LEU A 187 -21.88 6.07 -4.23
CA LEU A 187 -22.19 6.18 -2.79
C LEU A 187 -21.49 5.10 -1.92
N VAL A 188 -21.23 3.92 -2.49
CA VAL A 188 -20.47 2.86 -1.82
C VAL A 188 -18.98 3.24 -1.79
N GLY A 189 -18.42 3.68 -2.92
CA GLY A 189 -17.04 4.16 -3.01
C GLY A 189 -16.75 5.34 -2.08
N GLU A 190 -17.67 6.29 -1.96
CA GLU A 190 -17.60 7.38 -0.97
C GLU A 190 -17.50 6.82 0.46
N ALA A 191 -18.40 5.91 0.84
CA ALA A 191 -18.41 5.29 2.16
C ALA A 191 -17.11 4.48 2.43
N GLU A 192 -16.53 3.89 1.40
CA GLU A 192 -15.25 3.21 1.46
C GLU A 192 -14.10 4.18 1.75
N LEU A 193 -14.00 5.28 1.01
CA LEU A 193 -13.01 6.33 1.25
C LEU A 193 -13.16 6.93 2.66
N ILE A 194 -14.38 7.21 3.12
CA ILE A 194 -14.62 7.69 4.48
C ILE A 194 -14.10 6.69 5.52
N SER A 195 -14.34 5.40 5.30
CA SER A 195 -13.88 4.33 6.20
C SER A 195 -12.36 4.21 6.21
N LEU A 196 -11.71 4.31 5.04
CA LEU A 196 -10.25 4.28 4.90
C LEU A 196 -9.61 5.53 5.52
N SER A 197 -10.13 6.72 5.25
CA SER A 197 -9.71 8.00 5.83
C SER A 197 -9.73 7.95 7.36
N ARG A 198 -10.87 7.55 7.94
CA ARG A 198 -11.03 7.41 9.40
C ARG A 198 -10.09 6.38 10.00
N THR A 199 -9.86 5.28 9.28
CA THR A 199 -8.98 4.21 9.74
C THR A 199 -7.52 4.66 9.70
N PHE A 200 -7.03 5.18 8.58
CA PHE A 200 -5.62 5.48 8.39
C PHE A 200 -5.13 6.68 9.20
N ARG A 201 -6.00 7.67 9.44
CA ARG A 201 -5.66 8.88 10.20
C ARG A 201 -5.00 8.54 11.54
N SER A 202 -3.90 9.23 11.85
CA SER A 202 -3.22 9.12 13.15
C SER A 202 -3.26 10.45 13.91
N LYS A 203 -3.08 10.34 15.22
CA LYS A 203 -2.72 11.47 16.10
C LYS A 203 -1.30 11.33 16.68
N LYS A 204 -0.62 10.21 16.41
CA LYS A 204 0.70 9.87 16.96
C LYS A 204 1.81 10.07 15.93
N THR A 205 1.58 9.59 14.71
CA THR A 205 2.57 9.59 13.63
C THR A 205 2.06 10.45 12.48
N ASN A 206 2.92 11.32 11.92
CA ASN A 206 2.55 12.05 10.71
C ASN A 206 2.22 11.07 9.58
N PHE A 207 1.26 11.42 8.72
CA PHE A 207 0.87 10.56 7.63
C PHE A 207 0.64 11.29 6.32
N ALA A 208 0.92 10.60 5.21
CA ALA A 208 0.70 11.10 3.86
C ALA A 208 -0.29 10.22 3.08
N VAL A 209 -1.19 10.89 2.36
CA VAL A 209 -2.27 10.28 1.58
C VAL A 209 -2.10 10.66 0.12
N ILE A 210 -1.71 9.69 -0.69
CA ILE A 210 -1.50 9.87 -2.12
C ILE A 210 -2.70 9.28 -2.88
N LYS A 211 -3.13 9.95 -3.94
CA LYS A 211 -4.20 9.49 -4.84
C LYS A 211 -3.62 8.54 -5.91
N GLY A 212 -4.29 7.42 -6.14
CA GLY A 212 -4.00 6.45 -7.18
C GLY A 212 -4.95 6.54 -8.36
N ASN A 213 -4.85 5.60 -9.29
CA ASN A 213 -5.61 5.62 -10.53
C ASN A 213 -7.02 5.03 -10.38
N HIS A 214 -7.29 4.32 -9.28
CA HIS A 214 -8.60 3.72 -8.98
C HIS A 214 -9.51 4.61 -8.10
N ASP A 215 -8.94 5.65 -7.50
CA ASP A 215 -9.57 6.37 -6.38
C ASP A 215 -10.65 7.38 -6.80
N GLU A 216 -10.85 7.57 -8.10
CA GLU A 216 -11.86 8.47 -8.70
C GLU A 216 -13.16 7.75 -9.10
N ASN A 217 -13.25 6.45 -8.79
CA ASN A 217 -14.37 5.56 -9.15
C ASN A 217 -14.60 5.38 -10.66
N ASP A 218 -13.63 5.77 -11.50
CA ASP A 218 -13.73 5.71 -12.96
C ASP A 218 -13.93 4.28 -13.48
N LYS A 219 -13.42 3.27 -12.76
CA LYS A 219 -13.65 1.86 -13.12
C LYS A 219 -15.15 1.51 -13.07
N PHE A 220 -15.93 2.04 -12.13
CA PHE A 220 -17.38 1.83 -12.10
C PHE A 220 -18.06 2.51 -13.28
N ASP A 221 -17.68 3.76 -13.57
CA ASP A 221 -18.23 4.57 -14.64
C ASP A 221 -18.02 3.91 -16.01
N GLU A 222 -16.81 3.40 -16.29
CA GLU A 222 -16.48 2.66 -17.51
C GLU A 222 -17.35 1.41 -17.72
N HIS A 223 -17.61 0.62 -16.67
CA HIS A 223 -18.31 -0.66 -16.80
C HIS A 223 -19.82 -0.50 -16.97
N HIS A 224 -20.38 0.65 -16.60
CA HIS A 224 -21.82 0.89 -16.61
C HIS A 224 -22.24 2.00 -17.60
N ASP A 225 -21.28 2.57 -18.34
CA ASP A 225 -21.47 3.67 -19.30
C ASP A 225 -22.20 4.88 -18.69
N LEU A 226 -21.93 5.17 -17.42
CA LEU A 226 -22.65 6.16 -16.63
C LEU A 226 -22.02 7.56 -16.74
N LYS A 227 -22.80 8.55 -16.30
CA LYS A 227 -22.27 9.86 -15.89
C LYS A 227 -21.28 9.66 -14.74
N ALA A 228 -20.41 10.65 -14.54
CA ALA A 228 -19.47 10.64 -13.42
C ALA A 228 -20.16 10.28 -12.09
N SER A 229 -19.77 9.15 -11.49
CA SER A 229 -20.37 8.70 -10.23
C SER A 229 -19.82 9.43 -9.01
N PHE A 230 -18.59 9.95 -9.11
CA PHE A 230 -18.01 10.89 -8.16
C PHE A 230 -18.14 12.31 -8.69
N PRO A 231 -18.61 13.27 -7.87
CA PRO A 231 -18.53 14.68 -8.23
C PRO A 231 -17.08 15.17 -8.19
N LYS A 232 -16.88 16.41 -8.64
CA LYS A 232 -15.57 17.07 -8.59
C LYS A 232 -15.05 17.11 -7.15
N ASN A 233 -13.78 16.72 -6.97
CA ASN A 233 -13.04 16.74 -5.71
C ASN A 233 -13.50 15.72 -4.65
N GLU A 234 -14.30 14.71 -4.99
CA GLU A 234 -14.83 13.75 -4.00
C GLU A 234 -13.72 13.09 -3.18
N PHE A 235 -12.67 12.56 -3.84
CA PHE A 235 -11.53 11.98 -3.15
C PHE A 235 -10.81 13.02 -2.29
N GLU A 236 -10.51 14.18 -2.88
CA GLU A 236 -9.76 15.25 -2.24
C GLU A 236 -10.44 15.72 -0.96
N ASP A 237 -11.75 15.94 -1.00
CA ASP A 237 -12.53 16.46 0.11
C ASP A 237 -12.67 15.44 1.26
N ILE A 238 -12.59 14.13 0.97
CA ILE A 238 -12.65 13.08 1.99
C ILE A 238 -11.26 12.78 2.60
N MET A 239 -10.23 12.71 1.75
CA MET A 239 -8.96 12.09 2.09
C MET A 239 -7.91 13.11 2.55
N TRP A 240 -7.83 14.28 1.90
CA TRP A 240 -6.76 15.24 2.15
C TRP A 240 -6.93 16.19 3.34
N PRO A 241 -8.14 16.57 3.82
CA PRO A 241 -8.26 17.50 4.93
C PRO A 241 -7.51 17.02 6.18
N SER A 242 -7.58 15.71 6.47
CA SER A 242 -6.88 15.14 7.62
C SER A 242 -5.37 15.11 7.44
N MET A 243 -4.88 14.90 6.21
CA MET A 243 -3.45 14.95 5.90
C MET A 243 -2.89 16.35 6.12
N TYR A 244 -3.54 17.38 5.56
CA TYR A 244 -3.08 18.76 5.62
C TYR A 244 -3.33 19.47 6.96
N ALA A 245 -4.08 18.84 7.87
CA ALA A 245 -4.31 19.36 9.22
C ALA A 245 -3.18 19.03 10.21
N GLN A 246 -2.19 18.23 9.79
CA GLN A 246 -1.07 17.81 10.65
C GLN A 246 0.05 18.85 10.63
N ASP A 247 0.59 19.18 11.80
CA ASP A 247 1.66 20.18 11.92
C ASP A 247 2.96 19.78 11.19
N GLY A 248 3.23 18.47 11.09
CA GLY A 248 4.43 17.95 10.42
C GLY A 248 4.30 17.84 8.89
N ILE A 249 3.10 18.05 8.32
CA ILE A 249 2.90 17.99 6.87
C ILE A 249 2.81 19.40 6.31
N HIS A 250 3.79 19.75 5.49
CA HIS A 250 3.90 21.05 4.84
C HIS A 250 3.44 20.98 3.39
N TYR A 251 2.98 22.10 2.83
CA TYR A 251 2.45 22.18 1.47
C TYR A 251 2.48 23.62 0.97
N ILE A 252 2.42 23.80 -0.35
CA ILE A 252 2.25 25.12 -0.99
C ILE A 252 0.75 25.42 -1.10
N THR A 253 -0.01 24.53 -1.73
CA THR A 253 -1.48 24.55 -1.70
C THR A 253 -2.05 23.19 -1.30
N ARG A 254 -3.36 23.14 -1.04
CA ARG A 254 -4.11 21.92 -0.72
C ARG A 254 -4.84 21.32 -1.92
N LYS A 255 -4.49 21.73 -3.15
CA LYS A 255 -5.28 21.43 -4.36
C LYS A 255 -4.80 20.24 -5.16
N HIS A 256 -3.49 19.98 -5.19
CA HIS A 256 -2.92 18.99 -6.11
C HIS A 256 -2.42 17.73 -5.41
N GLY A 257 -2.48 17.64 -4.09
CA GLY A 257 -2.00 16.48 -3.34
C GLY A 257 -0.49 16.46 -3.11
N VAL A 258 0.22 17.54 -3.47
CA VAL A 258 1.62 17.72 -3.13
C VAL A 258 1.72 18.13 -1.67
N ALA A 259 2.64 17.49 -0.97
CA ALA A 259 3.01 17.81 0.39
C ALA A 259 4.46 17.40 0.63
N TYR A 260 5.05 17.86 1.72
CA TYR A 260 6.32 17.35 2.18
C TYR A 260 6.39 17.24 3.69
N PHE A 261 7.24 16.31 4.13
CA PHE A 261 7.56 16.05 5.53
C PHE A 261 9.07 16.18 5.70
N ASP A 262 9.48 16.92 6.72
CA ASP A 262 10.89 17.06 7.09
C ASP A 262 11.16 16.38 8.43
N LYS A 263 12.22 15.57 8.45
CA LYS A 263 12.82 15.04 9.67
C LYS A 263 14.33 15.13 9.51
N ASP A 264 14.95 15.94 10.34
CA ASP A 264 16.38 16.25 10.24
C ASP A 264 16.73 16.74 8.82
N ASP A 265 17.74 16.15 8.18
CA ASP A 265 18.13 16.47 6.81
C ASP A 265 17.36 15.65 5.75
N VAL A 266 16.44 14.78 6.16
CA VAL A 266 15.60 14.02 5.22
C VAL A 266 14.33 14.80 4.91
N ARG A 267 14.04 14.95 3.61
CA ARG A 267 12.78 15.49 3.10
C ARG A 267 12.04 14.45 2.27
N ILE A 268 10.79 14.19 2.62
CA ILE A 268 9.90 13.33 1.84
C ILE A 268 8.91 14.22 1.10
N ILE A 269 8.82 14.12 -0.22
CA ILE A 269 7.87 14.88 -1.05
C ILE A 269 6.86 13.91 -1.65
N THR A 270 5.57 14.16 -1.45
CA THR A 270 4.51 13.42 -2.11
C THR A 270 4.08 14.09 -3.40
N VAL A 271 3.79 13.28 -4.41
CA VAL A 271 3.36 13.72 -5.74
C VAL A 271 2.12 12.94 -6.16
N ASN A 272 1.16 13.66 -6.71
CA ASN A 272 -0.07 13.10 -7.23
C ASN A 272 0.06 12.83 -8.73
N THR A 273 0.34 11.57 -9.08
CA THR A 273 0.40 11.14 -10.49
C THR A 273 -0.97 10.93 -11.13
N SER A 274 -2.05 11.15 -10.37
CA SER A 274 -3.45 11.10 -10.81
C SER A 274 -4.06 12.51 -10.90
N ASP A 275 -3.23 13.51 -11.17
CA ASP A 275 -3.65 14.89 -11.28
C ASP A 275 -4.18 15.17 -12.69
N LEU A 276 -5.50 14.95 -12.85
CA LEU A 276 -6.25 15.21 -14.07
C LEU A 276 -7.25 16.34 -13.85
N PRO A 277 -7.58 17.13 -14.89
CA PRO A 277 -8.66 18.09 -14.79
C PRO A 277 -10.01 17.36 -14.74
N TYR A 278 -10.88 17.78 -13.81
CA TYR A 278 -12.26 17.33 -13.79
C TYR A 278 -13.06 18.13 -14.83
N GLU A 279 -13.22 17.56 -16.02
CA GLU A 279 -14.02 18.10 -17.11
C GLU A 279 -15.04 17.05 -17.55
N LEU A 280 -16.29 17.46 -17.69
CA LEU A 280 -17.37 16.60 -18.19
C LEU A 280 -17.64 16.91 -19.67
N ASP A 281 -17.89 15.87 -20.45
CA ASP A 281 -18.41 16.01 -21.81
C ASP A 281 -19.91 16.39 -21.82
N GLU A 282 -20.47 16.57 -23.01
CA GLU A 282 -21.89 16.92 -23.19
C GLU A 282 -22.85 15.86 -22.62
N GLN A 283 -22.38 14.62 -22.45
CA GLN A 283 -23.12 13.49 -21.90
C GLN A 283 -22.99 13.38 -20.37
N GLY A 284 -22.12 14.19 -19.75
CA GLY A 284 -21.84 14.18 -18.32
C GLY A 284 -20.83 13.11 -17.89
N LYS A 285 -20.04 12.56 -18.82
CA LYS A 285 -18.95 11.63 -18.55
C LYS A 285 -17.64 12.39 -18.38
N LYS A 286 -16.70 11.86 -17.59
CA LYS A 286 -15.39 12.48 -17.43
C LYS A 286 -14.63 12.42 -18.76
N LYS A 287 -14.16 13.57 -19.25
CA LYS A 287 -13.33 13.67 -20.46
C LYS A 287 -11.99 12.95 -20.28
N TYR A 288 -11.47 12.94 -19.05
CA TYR A 288 -10.24 12.26 -18.69
C TYR A 288 -10.53 11.20 -17.62
N ASP A 289 -10.25 9.96 -17.99
CA ASP A 289 -10.38 8.81 -17.11
C ASP A 289 -9.04 8.55 -16.40
N THR A 290 -9.06 8.61 -15.07
CA THR A 290 -7.89 8.46 -14.19
C THR A 290 -7.37 7.03 -14.18
N LYS A 291 -8.24 6.04 -14.40
CA LYS A 291 -7.82 4.64 -14.51
C LYS A 291 -6.99 4.41 -15.79
N LEU A 292 -7.28 5.16 -16.86
CA LEU A 292 -6.59 5.02 -18.14
C LEU A 292 -5.43 6.01 -18.33
N ALA A 293 -5.49 7.17 -17.69
CA ALA A 293 -4.52 8.24 -17.84
C ALA A 293 -3.98 8.71 -16.50
N LEU A 294 -2.66 8.76 -16.39
CA LEU A 294 -1.95 9.37 -15.27
C LEU A 294 -1.13 10.54 -15.79
N ALA A 295 -1.05 11.60 -15.00
CA ALA A 295 -0.43 12.86 -15.40
C ALA A 295 0.04 13.70 -14.21
N ILE A 296 0.87 14.70 -14.53
CA ILE A 296 1.25 15.80 -13.67
C ILE A 296 0.87 17.09 -14.41
N ARG A 297 0.14 18.01 -13.77
CA ARG A 297 -0.22 19.31 -14.36
C ARG A 297 0.75 20.41 -13.97
N GLU A 298 0.67 21.52 -14.70
CA GLU A 298 1.52 22.69 -14.53
C GLU A 298 1.53 23.24 -13.10
N ASP A 299 0.35 23.42 -12.49
CA ASP A 299 0.24 23.93 -11.12
C ASP A 299 0.96 23.03 -10.12
N GLN A 300 0.81 21.71 -10.25
CA GLN A 300 1.52 20.74 -9.42
C GLN A 300 3.03 20.81 -9.64
N MET A 301 3.47 20.97 -10.89
CA MET A 301 4.90 21.12 -11.22
C MET A 301 5.47 22.39 -10.56
N GLN A 302 4.69 23.48 -10.53
CA GLN A 302 5.07 24.73 -9.87
C GLN A 302 5.24 24.54 -8.36
N GLU A 303 4.31 23.86 -7.69
CA GLU A 303 4.43 23.55 -6.25
C GLU A 303 5.69 22.74 -5.95
N ILE A 304 6.03 21.76 -6.80
CA ILE A 304 7.25 20.96 -6.66
C ILE A 304 8.49 21.84 -6.83
N ILE A 305 8.52 22.73 -7.83
CA ILE A 305 9.63 23.67 -8.04
C ILE A 305 9.84 24.53 -6.79
N GLU A 306 8.78 25.11 -6.24
CA GLU A 306 8.86 25.97 -5.04
C GLU A 306 9.39 25.21 -3.82
N ILE A 307 8.98 23.96 -3.63
CA ILE A 307 9.52 23.10 -2.56
C ILE A 307 11.02 22.85 -2.78
N LEU A 308 11.42 22.51 -4.01
CA LEU A 308 12.80 22.21 -4.36
C LEU A 308 13.71 23.44 -4.23
N GLU A 309 13.27 24.62 -4.66
CA GLU A 309 14.00 25.90 -4.49
C GLU A 309 14.27 26.24 -3.01
N ASN A 310 13.52 25.63 -2.09
CA ASN A 310 13.66 25.78 -0.64
C ASN A 310 14.17 24.50 0.05
N SER A 311 15.01 23.71 -0.62
CA SER A 311 15.48 22.39 -0.11
C SER A 311 16.98 22.31 0.25
N ASN A 312 17.63 23.43 0.58
CA ASN A 312 19.04 23.43 1.01
C ASN A 312 19.33 22.40 2.12
N GLY A 313 20.43 21.66 1.99
CA GLY A 313 20.88 20.67 2.98
C GLY A 313 20.10 19.36 3.00
N LYS A 314 19.11 19.15 2.11
CA LYS A 314 18.19 18.00 2.21
C LYS A 314 18.60 16.79 1.37
N THR A 315 18.49 15.60 1.96
CA THR A 315 18.37 14.33 1.24
C THR A 315 16.90 14.08 0.93
N ILE A 316 16.53 14.11 -0.34
CA ILE A 316 15.14 14.17 -0.78
C ILE A 316 14.71 12.83 -1.36
N ILE A 317 13.52 12.38 -0.96
CA ILE A 317 12.85 11.19 -1.50
C ILE A 317 11.46 11.60 -1.98
N PHE A 318 11.15 11.21 -3.21
CA PHE A 318 9.81 11.38 -3.77
C PHE A 318 8.97 10.14 -3.51
N MET A 319 7.67 10.33 -3.27
CA MET A 319 6.67 9.28 -3.16
C MET A 319 5.48 9.60 -4.04
N SER A 320 4.96 8.61 -4.76
CA SER A 320 3.76 8.75 -5.58
C SER A 320 3.06 7.40 -5.74
N HIS A 321 1.91 7.42 -6.42
CA HIS A 321 1.28 6.19 -6.85
C HIS A 321 2.05 5.49 -7.99
N ALA A 322 2.31 6.20 -9.09
CA ALA A 322 2.95 5.62 -10.26
C ALA A 322 4.35 6.18 -10.55
N ASN A 323 5.20 5.37 -11.18
CA ASN A 323 6.51 5.84 -11.61
C ASN A 323 6.41 6.83 -12.79
N PRO A 324 7.17 7.95 -12.77
CA PRO A 324 7.10 8.99 -13.80
C PRO A 324 7.81 8.62 -15.10
N ILE A 325 8.87 7.80 -15.00
CA ILE A 325 9.73 7.41 -16.12
C ILE A 325 9.92 5.89 -16.14
N THR A 326 10.21 5.28 -17.29
CA THR A 326 10.56 3.85 -17.36
C THR A 326 12.07 3.65 -17.19
N ARG A 327 12.51 2.40 -16.97
CA ARG A 327 13.93 2.01 -16.97
C ARG A 327 14.68 2.44 -18.25
N LYS A 328 13.97 2.61 -19.37
CA LYS A 328 14.54 3.03 -20.66
C LYS A 328 14.59 4.56 -20.83
N GLY A 329 14.15 5.33 -19.84
CA GLY A 329 14.10 6.79 -19.93
C GLY A 329 12.89 7.34 -20.70
N THR A 330 11.87 6.51 -20.99
CA THR A 330 10.64 6.97 -21.66
C THR A 330 9.59 7.38 -20.64
N ASN A 331 8.63 8.21 -21.04
CA ASN A 331 7.49 8.55 -20.19
C ASN A 331 6.76 7.28 -19.74
N ALA A 332 6.50 7.16 -18.44
CA ALA A 332 5.72 6.04 -17.88
C ALA A 332 4.27 6.45 -17.54
N LEU A 333 4.02 7.76 -17.40
CA LEU A 333 2.68 8.33 -17.32
C LEU A 333 2.16 8.64 -18.73
N LYS A 334 0.86 8.96 -18.85
CA LYS A 334 0.30 9.41 -20.12
C LYS A 334 0.86 10.79 -20.49
N PHE A 335 0.92 11.71 -19.52
CA PHE A 335 1.42 13.07 -19.72
C PHE A 335 2.45 13.44 -18.64
N ASN A 336 3.48 14.19 -19.01
CA ASN A 336 4.44 14.89 -18.14
C ASN A 336 5.26 14.08 -17.12
N GLY A 337 5.18 12.75 -17.08
CA GLY A 337 6.02 11.94 -16.20
C GLY A 337 7.52 12.10 -16.49
N ARG A 338 7.92 12.09 -17.76
CA ARG A 338 9.31 12.37 -18.13
C ARG A 338 9.76 13.78 -17.70
N SER A 339 8.91 14.80 -17.84
CA SER A 339 9.20 16.17 -17.43
C SER A 339 9.47 16.27 -15.91
N LEU A 340 8.69 15.56 -15.09
CA LEU A 340 8.95 15.47 -13.65
C LEU A 340 10.32 14.84 -13.37
N HIS A 341 10.68 13.77 -14.09
CA HIS A 341 12.02 13.18 -13.93
C HIS A 341 13.13 14.15 -14.32
N GLU A 342 12.99 14.85 -15.45
CA GLU A 342 13.98 15.81 -15.92
C GLU A 342 14.14 16.99 -14.95
N LEU A 343 13.05 17.45 -14.30
CA LEU A 343 13.13 18.43 -13.23
C LEU A 343 13.95 17.92 -12.03
N MET A 344 13.73 16.68 -11.59
CA MET A 344 14.53 16.08 -10.51
C MET A 344 16.02 15.96 -10.88
N VAL A 345 16.31 15.68 -12.14
CA VAL A 345 17.69 15.64 -12.66
C VAL A 345 18.31 17.04 -12.66
N ALA A 346 17.59 18.04 -13.16
CA ALA A 346 18.03 19.44 -13.16
C ALA A 346 18.31 19.95 -11.73
N PHE A 347 17.48 19.57 -10.75
CA PHE A 347 17.72 19.86 -9.34
C PHE A 347 19.05 19.28 -8.84
N ASN A 348 19.29 17.99 -9.10
CA ASN A 348 20.54 17.33 -8.73
C ASN A 348 21.78 17.88 -9.46
N GLN A 349 21.58 18.56 -10.58
CA GLN A 349 22.63 19.19 -11.38
C GLN A 349 22.79 20.69 -11.09
N HIS A 350 21.98 21.25 -10.18
CA HIS A 350 21.95 22.67 -9.84
C HIS A 350 21.69 23.57 -11.05
N GLU A 351 20.82 23.12 -11.95
CA GLU A 351 20.50 23.85 -13.18
C GLU A 351 19.38 24.89 -12.95
N LYS A 352 19.32 25.83 -13.88
CA LYS A 352 18.14 26.68 -14.09
C LYS A 352 17.61 26.44 -15.48
N GLY A 353 16.31 26.60 -15.67
CA GLY A 353 15.70 26.30 -16.95
C GLY A 353 14.22 26.58 -16.98
N TYR A 354 13.59 26.00 -18.00
CA TYR A 354 12.19 26.18 -18.28
C TYR A 354 11.61 24.85 -18.80
N LEU A 355 10.56 24.38 -18.15
CA LEU A 355 9.81 23.21 -18.59
C LEU A 355 8.85 23.64 -19.69
N ASN A 356 8.91 22.94 -20.83
CA ASN A 356 8.03 23.18 -21.97
C ASN A 356 7.61 21.83 -22.56
N SER A 357 6.36 21.43 -22.35
CA SER A 357 5.78 20.27 -23.02
C SER A 357 5.10 20.71 -24.31
N ARG A 358 5.51 20.13 -25.44
CA ARG A 358 4.85 20.27 -26.74
C ARG A 358 4.06 19.02 -27.07
N ASP A 359 3.11 19.12 -27.99
CA ASP A 359 2.35 17.98 -28.51
C ASP A 359 1.51 17.24 -27.45
N VAL A 360 1.04 17.95 -26.44
CA VAL A 360 0.10 17.50 -25.42
C VAL A 360 -1.18 18.33 -25.47
N PRO A 361 -2.33 17.83 -24.97
CA PRO A 361 -3.53 18.65 -24.82
C PRO A 361 -3.25 19.91 -23.96
N PRO A 362 -3.98 21.03 -24.18
CA PRO A 362 -3.74 22.28 -23.49
C PRO A 362 -3.68 22.16 -21.96
N GLU A 363 -4.51 21.31 -21.37
CA GLU A 363 -4.66 21.09 -19.93
C GLU A 363 -3.45 20.40 -19.28
N PHE A 364 -2.55 19.84 -20.10
CA PHE A 364 -1.29 19.22 -19.69
C PHE A 364 -0.07 19.98 -20.20
N THR A 365 -0.24 21.17 -20.79
CA THR A 365 0.90 22.00 -21.17
C THR A 365 1.65 22.45 -19.92
N LEU A 366 2.98 22.44 -19.98
CA LEU A 366 3.87 22.97 -18.95
C LEU A 366 4.55 24.23 -19.46
N ALA A 367 4.57 25.26 -18.62
CA ALA A 367 5.25 26.53 -18.85
C ALA A 367 5.86 27.09 -17.54
N ASN A 368 6.62 26.25 -16.83
CA ASN A 368 7.25 26.61 -15.55
C ASN A 368 8.73 26.97 -15.70
N SER A 369 9.18 28.04 -15.06
CA SER A 369 10.60 28.33 -14.85
C SER A 369 11.09 27.75 -13.53
N PHE A 370 12.36 27.34 -13.47
CA PHE A 370 13.02 26.91 -12.22
C PHE A 370 14.46 27.43 -12.14
N ASP A 371 14.95 27.70 -10.94
CA ASP A 371 16.37 28.03 -10.69
C ASP A 371 16.93 27.33 -9.45
N PHE A 372 17.67 26.24 -9.67
CA PHE A 372 18.33 25.49 -8.61
C PHE A 372 19.82 25.84 -8.42
N THR A 373 20.32 26.89 -9.10
CA THR A 373 21.75 27.26 -9.07
C THR A 373 22.23 27.70 -7.69
N LYS A 374 21.31 28.11 -6.81
CA LYS A 374 21.60 28.54 -5.44
C LYS A 374 21.44 27.43 -4.41
N ILE A 375 20.97 26.25 -4.82
CA ILE A 375 20.80 25.10 -3.92
C ILE A 375 22.15 24.55 -3.49
N LYS A 376 22.31 24.31 -2.18
CA LYS A 376 23.53 23.82 -1.56
C LYS A 376 23.26 22.52 -0.81
N ASN A 377 24.16 21.55 -0.98
CA ASN A 377 24.20 20.30 -0.21
C ASN A 377 22.86 19.56 -0.16
N ALA A 378 22.09 19.61 -1.24
CA ALA A 378 20.80 18.93 -1.35
C ALA A 378 20.79 18.00 -2.55
N LYS A 379 20.07 16.89 -2.45
CA LYS A 379 20.04 15.86 -3.49
C LYS A 379 18.79 15.01 -3.40
N ILE A 380 18.15 14.79 -4.54
CA ILE A 380 17.10 13.78 -4.72
C ILE A 380 17.79 12.43 -4.93
N VAL A 381 17.55 11.49 -4.03
CA VAL A 381 18.23 10.19 -4.02
C VAL A 381 17.34 9.03 -4.43
N ALA A 382 16.03 9.12 -4.19
CA ALA A 382 15.11 8.03 -4.46
C ALA A 382 13.70 8.49 -4.83
N TYR A 383 12.99 7.59 -5.49
CA TYR A 383 11.58 7.71 -5.86
C TYR A 383 10.87 6.41 -5.53
N LEU A 384 9.83 6.48 -4.70
CA LEU A 384 9.10 5.33 -4.20
C LEU A 384 7.67 5.31 -4.77
N CYS A 385 7.21 4.17 -5.27
CA CYS A 385 5.87 4.07 -5.85
C CYS A 385 5.22 2.68 -5.74
N GLY A 386 3.91 2.63 -5.94
CA GLY A 386 3.08 1.43 -6.01
C GLY A 386 2.68 1.07 -7.44
N HIS A 387 1.36 0.93 -7.69
CA HIS A 387 0.68 0.79 -8.98
C HIS A 387 0.93 -0.50 -9.76
N ARG A 388 2.17 -1.00 -9.79
CA ARG A 388 2.57 -2.15 -10.63
C ARG A 388 2.28 -3.51 -9.99
N HIS A 389 1.83 -3.54 -8.75
CA HIS A 389 1.56 -4.77 -7.98
C HIS A 389 2.73 -5.78 -8.06
N THR A 390 3.95 -5.25 -7.91
CA THR A 390 5.18 -6.03 -7.91
C THR A 390 6.29 -5.27 -7.20
N GLU A 391 7.21 -6.00 -6.58
CA GLU A 391 8.50 -5.42 -6.26
C GLU A 391 9.37 -5.37 -7.52
N ASP A 392 9.88 -4.18 -7.84
CA ASP A 392 10.91 -3.92 -8.84
C ASP A 392 11.77 -2.74 -8.38
N GLN A 393 12.89 -2.51 -9.05
CA GLN A 393 13.77 -1.38 -8.82
C GLN A 393 14.65 -1.10 -10.05
N TYR A 394 14.97 0.17 -10.27
CA TYR A 394 16.00 0.58 -11.22
C TYR A 394 16.60 1.92 -10.83
N ARG A 395 17.76 2.23 -11.39
CA ARG A 395 18.44 3.51 -11.19
C ARG A 395 18.65 4.20 -12.52
N ILE A 396 18.31 5.48 -12.59
CA ILE A 396 18.48 6.33 -13.78
C ILE A 396 18.85 7.73 -13.32
N ASN A 397 19.86 8.33 -13.97
CA ASN A 397 20.43 9.65 -13.62
C ASN A 397 20.75 9.81 -12.13
N GLY A 398 21.24 8.74 -11.50
CA GLY A 398 21.62 8.75 -10.09
C GLY A 398 20.46 8.55 -9.09
N ILE A 399 19.20 8.63 -9.52
CA ILE A 399 17.99 8.48 -8.70
C ILE A 399 17.56 7.00 -8.65
N GLN A 400 17.34 6.48 -7.45
CA GLN A 400 16.89 5.10 -7.22
C GLN A 400 15.36 5.01 -7.21
N TYR A 401 14.78 4.33 -8.20
CA TYR A 401 13.35 4.01 -8.25
C TYR A 401 13.09 2.68 -7.55
N ILE A 402 12.10 2.65 -6.67
CA ILE A 402 11.72 1.49 -5.88
C ILE A 402 10.21 1.29 -5.95
N PHE A 403 9.81 0.08 -6.33
CA PHE A 403 8.42 -0.31 -6.45
C PHE A 403 8.04 -1.22 -5.28
N PHE A 404 6.83 -1.01 -4.79
CA PHE A 404 6.22 -1.81 -3.75
C PHE A 404 5.12 -2.70 -4.33
N ASN A 405 5.05 -3.93 -3.82
CA ASN A 405 3.91 -4.80 -4.08
C ASN A 405 2.65 -4.31 -3.38
N CYS A 406 1.49 -4.67 -3.92
CA CYS A 406 0.18 -4.27 -3.41
C CYS A 406 -0.18 -4.96 -2.09
N SER A 407 -0.88 -4.23 -1.22
CA SER A 407 -1.45 -4.81 -0.01
C SER A 407 -2.63 -5.71 -0.31
N ALA A 408 -3.46 -5.39 -1.31
CA ALA A 408 -4.64 -6.16 -1.64
C ALA A 408 -4.35 -7.65 -1.87
N LEU A 409 -5.28 -8.52 -1.46
CA LEU A 409 -5.15 -9.96 -1.71
C LEU A 409 -5.21 -10.24 -3.21
N MET A 410 -4.21 -10.94 -3.73
CA MET A 410 -4.14 -11.34 -5.14
C MET A 410 -3.87 -12.84 -5.29
N GLY A 411 -4.94 -13.63 -5.36
CA GLY A 411 -4.86 -15.06 -5.64
C GLY A 411 -4.35 -15.35 -7.06
N PRO A 412 -3.76 -16.53 -7.30
CA PRO A 412 -3.05 -16.83 -8.55
C PRO A 412 -3.94 -16.98 -9.79
N ASN A 413 -5.25 -17.15 -9.60
CA ASN A 413 -6.20 -17.50 -10.67
C ASN A 413 -6.93 -16.30 -11.28
N HIS A 414 -6.58 -15.08 -10.87
CA HIS A 414 -7.20 -13.86 -11.39
C HIS A 414 -6.40 -13.26 -12.54
N ALA A 415 -7.09 -12.67 -13.51
CA ALA A 415 -6.48 -12.12 -14.73
C ALA A 415 -5.48 -11.01 -14.43
N LEU A 416 -5.80 -10.15 -13.46
CA LEU A 416 -4.97 -9.02 -13.03
C LEU A 416 -3.81 -9.43 -12.12
N THR A 417 -3.74 -10.69 -11.67
CA THR A 417 -2.64 -11.16 -10.81
C THR A 417 -1.33 -11.22 -11.59
N THR A 418 -0.41 -10.35 -11.18
CA THR A 418 0.95 -10.28 -11.73
C THR A 418 1.68 -11.60 -11.56
N GLN A 419 2.67 -11.87 -12.43
CA GLN A 419 3.52 -13.05 -12.26
C GLN A 419 4.26 -13.05 -10.92
N TYR A 420 4.52 -11.86 -10.36
CA TYR A 420 5.07 -11.69 -9.02
C TYR A 420 4.12 -12.27 -7.97
N ASN A 421 2.85 -11.85 -7.93
CA ASN A 421 1.87 -12.33 -6.96
C ASN A 421 1.45 -13.80 -7.18
N LYS A 422 1.47 -14.30 -8.42
CA LYS A 422 1.27 -15.74 -8.71
C LYS A 422 2.31 -16.62 -8.02
N ARG A 423 3.56 -16.16 -7.86
CA ARG A 423 4.62 -16.89 -7.15
C ARG A 423 4.40 -16.92 -5.64
N TRP A 424 3.82 -15.86 -5.08
CA TRP A 424 3.48 -15.80 -3.66
C TRP A 424 2.34 -16.74 -3.29
N ASN A 425 1.41 -17.02 -4.22
CA ASN A 425 0.23 -17.85 -3.97
C ASN A 425 -0.51 -17.38 -2.70
N ARG A 426 -0.85 -16.08 -2.69
CA ARG A 426 -1.43 -15.36 -1.54
C ARG A 426 -2.75 -15.99 -1.13
N GLN A 427 -2.98 -16.10 0.17
CA GLN A 427 -4.16 -16.71 0.76
C GLN A 427 -4.66 -15.88 1.92
N MET A 428 -5.98 -15.75 2.05
CA MET A 428 -6.61 -15.10 3.19
C MET A 428 -6.19 -15.77 4.51
N ASP A 429 -5.92 -14.97 5.53
CA ASP A 429 -5.44 -15.30 6.88
C ASP A 429 -4.03 -15.90 6.96
N HIS A 430 -3.29 -15.98 5.85
CA HIS A 430 -1.90 -16.39 5.88
C HIS A 430 -0.98 -15.19 5.92
N ALA A 431 0.25 -15.40 6.40
CA ALA A 431 1.26 -14.35 6.51
C ALA A 431 1.53 -13.62 5.19
N ASN A 432 1.27 -14.23 4.03
CA ASN A 432 1.44 -13.65 2.70
C ASN A 432 0.16 -13.01 2.12
N GLU A 433 -0.91 -12.86 2.90
CA GLU A 433 -2.16 -12.27 2.40
C GLU A 433 -1.95 -10.84 1.94
N ALA A 434 -1.25 -10.03 2.75
CA ALA A 434 -0.96 -8.62 2.54
C ALA A 434 0.52 -8.41 2.20
N ALA A 435 0.86 -7.20 1.76
CA ALA A 435 2.24 -6.74 1.67
C ALA A 435 2.30 -5.30 2.17
N GLY A 436 3.35 -4.97 2.93
CA GLY A 436 3.63 -3.63 3.41
C GLY A 436 5.07 -3.52 3.89
N TYR A 437 5.50 -2.30 4.19
CA TYR A 437 6.93 -2.00 4.32
C TYR A 437 7.23 -1.01 5.44
N ILE A 438 8.45 -1.09 5.98
CA ILE A 438 9.13 0.01 6.64
C ILE A 438 10.36 0.37 5.81
N VAL A 439 10.48 1.62 5.40
CA VAL A 439 11.63 2.17 4.70
C VAL A 439 12.47 2.95 5.70
N ASN A 440 13.71 2.54 5.91
CA ASN A 440 14.68 3.28 6.71
C ASN A 440 15.62 4.06 5.78
N VAL A 441 15.78 5.35 6.05
CA VAL A 441 16.67 6.26 5.32
C VAL A 441 17.73 6.73 6.29
N ASP A 442 18.95 6.23 6.12
CA ASP A 442 20.09 6.57 6.97
C ASP A 442 21.09 7.40 6.14
N VAL A 443 21.01 8.72 6.29
CA VAL A 443 21.84 9.67 5.51
C VAL A 443 23.31 9.54 5.90
N GLN A 444 23.62 9.32 7.18
CA GLN A 444 25.01 9.20 7.63
C GLN A 444 25.67 7.94 7.08
N ARG A 445 24.91 6.85 6.91
CA ARG A 445 25.40 5.62 6.27
C ARG A 445 25.25 5.62 4.75
N HIS A 446 24.69 6.66 4.15
CA HIS A 446 24.36 6.73 2.72
C HIS A 446 23.55 5.50 2.27
N LEU A 447 22.55 5.13 3.07
CA LEU A 447 21.85 3.85 2.92
C LEU A 447 20.34 4.02 3.03
N LEU A 448 19.62 3.52 2.02
CA LEU A 448 18.19 3.32 2.06
C LEU A 448 17.90 1.82 2.17
N GLN A 449 17.06 1.43 3.12
CA GLN A 449 16.70 0.05 3.38
C GLN A 449 15.18 -0.10 3.35
N VAL A 450 14.69 -1.14 2.70
CA VAL A 450 13.27 -1.48 2.64
C VAL A 450 13.09 -2.82 3.34
N PHE A 451 12.29 -2.85 4.40
CA PHE A 451 11.93 -4.04 5.15
C PHE A 451 10.47 -4.39 4.87
N GLY A 452 10.22 -5.56 4.29
CA GLY A 452 8.86 -5.98 3.91
C GLY A 452 8.29 -7.06 4.82
N TYR A 453 6.97 -7.05 5.02
CA TYR A 453 6.21 -8.16 5.58
C TYR A 453 5.23 -8.74 4.55
N GLY A 454 4.83 -9.98 4.80
CA GLY A 454 3.94 -10.76 3.95
C GLY A 454 4.44 -11.05 2.55
N ALA A 455 3.68 -10.68 1.51
CA ALA A 455 4.02 -10.92 0.10
C ALA A 455 5.07 -9.91 -0.42
N ALA A 456 6.13 -9.71 0.36
CA ALA A 456 7.21 -8.76 0.13
C ALA A 456 8.56 -9.40 0.47
N SER A 457 9.63 -8.87 -0.13
CA SER A 457 10.99 -9.26 0.24
C SER A 457 11.29 -8.82 1.67
N LYS A 458 11.89 -9.71 2.47
CA LYS A 458 12.23 -9.43 3.87
C LYS A 458 13.10 -8.16 4.03
N ARG A 459 14.06 -7.96 3.13
CA ARG A 459 14.93 -6.77 3.10
C ARG A 459 15.48 -6.50 1.71
N ARG A 460 15.49 -5.24 1.29
CA ARG A 460 16.23 -4.70 0.14
C ARG A 460 17.06 -3.50 0.62
N PHE A 461 18.24 -3.28 0.07
CA PHE A 461 19.11 -2.17 0.47
C PHE A 461 19.73 -1.48 -0.75
N TYR A 462 19.93 -0.17 -0.65
CA TYR A 462 20.33 0.70 -1.75
C TYR A 462 21.29 1.78 -1.23
N ARG A 463 22.41 1.98 -1.92
CA ARG A 463 23.31 3.11 -1.61
C ARG A 463 22.77 4.40 -2.24
N ILE A 464 22.66 5.45 -1.45
CA ILE A 464 22.05 6.74 -1.83
C ILE A 464 23.05 7.89 -1.87
#